data_AF-A0A859F9L3-F1
#
_entry.id   AF-A0A859F9L3-F1
#
_cell.length_a   1.000
_cell.length_b   1.000
_cell.length_c   1.000
_cell.angle_alpha   90.00
_cell.angle_beta   90.00
_cell.angle_gamma   90.00
#
_symmetry.space_group_name_H-M   'P 1'
#
loop_
_entity.id
_entity.type
_entity.pdbx_description
1 polymer ?
#
loop_
_entity_poly.entity_id
_entity_poly.type
_entity_poly.pdbx_seq_one_letter_code
_entity_poly.pdbx_strand_id
1 'polypeptide(L)' 'MLVVVPILVGLLIGGAVYYLTKELEEKKPDAKYVPSVWAIAISVFLIPFSMIVIRGLEGAAYLILATVILGVSLYTLYKT' A
#
# COMPACT_ATOMS: atom_id res chain seq x y z
N MET A 1 -1.42 19.44 8.12
CA MET A 1 -1.82 18.18 8.78
C MET A 1 -2.56 17.24 7.84
N LEU A 2 -3.57 17.71 7.09
CA LEU A 2 -4.42 16.90 6.20
C LEU A 2 -3.69 15.99 5.20
N VAL A 3 -2.52 16.38 4.68
CA VAL A 3 -1.73 15.58 3.73
C VAL A 3 -0.68 14.69 4.41
N VAL A 4 -0.20 15.09 5.58
CA VAL A 4 0.88 14.39 6.29
C VAL A 4 0.39 13.09 6.92
N VAL A 5 -0.83 13.10 7.47
CA VAL A 5 -1.41 11.92 8.12
C VAL A 5 -1.58 10.75 7.12
N PRO A 6 -2.19 10.92 5.93
CA PRO A 6 -2.31 9.85 4.94
C PRO A 6 -0.95 9.30 4.48
N ILE A 7 0.06 10.16 4.34
CA ILE A 7 1.41 9.74 3.95
C ILE A 7 2.03 8.88 5.05
N LEU A 8 1.99 9.33 6.31
CA LEU A 8 2.55 8.58 7.43
C LEU A 8 1.85 7.22 7.61
N VAL A 9 0.52 7.20 7.52
CA VAL A 9 -0.25 5.95 7.59
C VAL A 9 0.10 5.03 6.41
N GLY A 10 0.23 5.57 5.21
CA GLY A 10 0.63 4.81 4.02
C GLY A 10 2.03 4.22 4.14
N LEU A 11 2.98 4.97 4.69
CA LEU A 11 4.34 4.50 4.95
C LEU A 11 4.36 3.41 6.03
N LEU A 12 3.56 3.54 7.09
CA LEU A 12 3.44 2.51 8.13
C LEU A 12 2.89 1.20 7.55
N ILE A 13 1.82 1.28 6.75
CA ILE A 13 1.23 0.11 6.10
C ILE A 13 2.22 -0.50 5.09
N GLY A 14 2.83 0.32 4.23
CA GLY A 14 3.83 -0.14 3.26
C GLY A 14 5.04 -0.78 3.94
N GLY A 15 5.50 -0.21 5.05
CA GLY A 15 6.58 -0.77 5.86
C GLY A 15 6.22 -2.12 6.48
N ALA A 16 4.98 -2.29 6.95
CA ALA A 16 4.49 -3.57 7.44
C ALA A 16 4.43 -4.63 6.33
N VAL A 17 3.96 -4.24 5.12
CA VAL A 17 3.96 -5.13 3.95
C VAL A 17 5.38 -5.56 3.59
N TYR A 18 6.33 -4.63 3.55
CA TYR A 18 7.74 -4.92 3.30
C TYR A 18 8.31 -5.92 4.33
N TYR A 19 8.06 -5.69 5.61
CA TYR A 19 8.53 -6.56 6.68
C TYR A 19 7.92 -7.97 6.56
N LEU A 20 6.61 -8.06 6.33
CA LEU A 20 5.91 -9.34 6.15
C LEU A 20 6.42 -10.11 4.93
N THR A 21 6.64 -9.42 3.81
CA THR A 21 7.20 -10.05 2.60
C THR A 21 8.61 -10.59 2.86
N LYS A 22 9.46 -9.83 3.56
CA LYS A 22 10.80 -10.29 3.93
C LYS A 22 10.78 -11.46 4.91
N GLU A 23 9.89 -11.44 5.90
CA GLU A 23 9.75 -12.54 6.86
C GLU A 23 9.23 -13.82 6.17
N LEU A 24 8.31 -13.67 5.22
CA LEU A 24 7.82 -14.78 4.41
C LEU A 24 8.86 -15.30 3.43
N GLU A 25 9.75 -14.45 2.91
CA GLU A 25 10.87 -14.90 2.07
C GLU A 25 11.76 -15.92 2.81
N GLU A 26 12.04 -15.68 4.10
CA GLU A 26 12.85 -16.60 4.92
C GLU A 26 12.10 -17.89 5.30
N LYS A 27 10.79 -17.81 5.57
CA LYS A 27 10.01 -18.94 6.10
C LYS A 27 9.29 -19.77 5.04
N LYS A 28 8.79 -19.12 3.99
CA LYS A 28 7.89 -19.67 2.95
C LYS A 28 8.13 -18.94 1.61
N PRO A 29 9.22 -19.25 0.89
CA PRO A 29 9.61 -18.52 -0.31
C PRO A 29 8.51 -18.50 -1.39
N ASP A 30 7.72 -19.57 -1.51
CA ASP A 30 6.60 -19.65 -2.47
C ASP A 30 5.49 -18.62 -2.19
N ALA A 31 5.38 -18.13 -0.94
CA ALA A 31 4.34 -17.20 -0.49
C ALA A 31 4.88 -15.78 -0.23
N LYS A 32 6.16 -15.49 -0.51
CA LYS A 32 6.79 -14.21 -0.17
C LYS A 32 6.12 -13.00 -0.81
N TYR A 33 5.54 -13.19 -1.99
CA TYR A 33 4.87 -12.13 -2.75
C TYR A 33 3.41 -11.89 -2.32
N VAL A 34 2.81 -12.78 -1.51
CA VAL A 34 1.39 -12.70 -1.13
C VAL A 34 1.05 -11.34 -0.48
N PRO A 35 1.81 -10.82 0.52
CA PRO A 35 1.49 -9.54 1.14
C PRO A 35 1.53 -8.37 0.14
N SER A 36 2.56 -8.31 -0.70
CA SER A 36 2.72 -7.26 -1.72
C SER A 36 1.62 -7.30 -2.77
N VAL A 37 1.25 -8.49 -3.26
CA VAL A 37 0.18 -8.65 -4.25
C VAL A 37 -1.17 -8.20 -3.69
N TRP A 38 -1.50 -8.58 -2.44
CA TRP A 38 -2.72 -8.11 -1.77
C TRP A 38 -2.73 -6.60 -1.57
N ALA A 39 -1.61 -6.03 -1.12
CA ALA A 39 -1.48 -4.59 -0.93
C ALA A 39 -1.64 -3.81 -2.24
N ILE A 40 -1.08 -4.32 -3.35
CA ILE A 40 -1.28 -3.77 -4.69
C ILE A 40 -2.76 -3.84 -5.08
N ALA A 41 -3.40 -5.00 -4.95
CA ALA A 41 -4.81 -5.17 -5.32
C ALA A 41 -5.73 -4.21 -4.54
N ILE A 42 -5.52 -4.08 -3.23
CA ILE A 42 -6.27 -3.16 -2.37
C ILE A 42 -6.03 -1.71 -2.79
N SER A 43 -4.77 -1.33 -3.07
CA SER A 43 -4.43 0.03 -3.49
C SER A 43 -5.05 0.39 -4.85
N VAL A 44 -5.00 -0.55 -5.81
CA VAL A 44 -5.62 -0.39 -7.13
C VAL A 44 -7.13 -0.24 -7.01
N PHE A 45 -7.78 -0.93 -6.07
CA PHE A 45 -9.21 -0.76 -5.79
C PHE A 45 -9.53 0.57 -5.10
N LEU A 46 -8.68 1.01 -4.17
CA LEU A 46 -8.87 2.26 -3.43
C LEU A 46 -8.78 3.50 -4.31
N ILE A 47 -7.96 3.49 -5.38
CA ILE A 47 -7.82 4.61 -6.30
C ILE A 47 -9.17 5.01 -6.94
N PRO A 48 -9.87 4.16 -7.72
CA PRO A 48 -11.16 4.51 -8.30
C PRO A 48 -12.22 4.74 -7.23
N PHE A 49 -12.18 4.02 -6.11
CA PHE A 49 -13.11 4.23 -5.00
C PHE A 49 -12.99 5.66 -4.43
N SER A 50 -11.76 6.12 -4.20
CA SER A 50 -11.47 7.46 -3.70
C SER A 50 -11.84 8.58 -4.67
N MET A 51 -11.90 8.29 -5.97
CA MET A 51 -12.27 9.26 -7.01
C MET A 51 -13.78 9.31 -7.28
N ILE A 52 -14.47 8.17 -7.19
CA ILE A 52 -15.88 8.04 -7.58
C ILE A 52 -16.81 8.18 -6.37
N VAL A 53 -16.46 7.55 -5.25
CA VAL A 53 -17.36 7.39 -4.09
C VAL A 53 -17.16 8.51 -3.08
N ILE A 54 -15.91 8.86 -2.79
CA ILE A 54 -15.58 9.86 -1.77
C ILE A 54 -15.30 11.20 -2.46
N ARG A 55 -15.95 12.28 -2.01
CA ARG A 55 -15.78 13.63 -2.58
C ARG A 55 -14.97 14.53 -1.66
N GLY A 56 -14.24 15.46 -2.25
CA GLY A 56 -13.51 16.51 -1.52
C GLY A 56 -12.16 16.04 -0.95
N LEU A 57 -11.75 16.66 0.17
CA LEU A 57 -10.44 16.46 0.79
C LEU A 57 -10.19 15.02 1.27
N GLU A 58 -11.23 14.31 1.69
CA GLU A 58 -11.14 12.92 2.13
C GLU A 58 -10.76 12.00 0.97
N GLY A 59 -11.35 12.20 -0.21
CA GLY A 59 -11.01 11.44 -1.42
C GLY A 59 -9.54 11.63 -1.80
N ALA A 60 -9.03 12.87 -1.74
CA ALA A 60 -7.62 13.15 -1.97
C ALA A 60 -6.70 12.47 -0.95
N ALA A 61 -7.10 12.40 0.33
CA ALA A 61 -6.35 11.70 1.37
C ALA A 61 -6.26 10.19 1.10
N TYR A 62 -7.36 9.55 0.71
CA TYR A 62 -7.36 8.12 0.34
C TYR A 62 -6.54 7.86 -0.92
N LEU A 63 -6.55 8.78 -1.88
CA LEU A 63 -5.76 8.65 -3.09
C LEU A 63 -4.25 8.73 -2.81
N ILE A 64 -3.84 9.66 -1.95
CA ILE A 64 -2.44 9.77 -1.49
C ILE A 64 -2.04 8.50 -0.72
N LEU A 65 -2.89 8.04 0.20
CA LEU A 65 -2.67 6.82 0.96
C LEU A 65 -2.46 5.61 0.03
N ALA A 66 -3.37 5.40 -0.92
CA ALA A 66 -3.31 4.30 -1.87
C ALA A 66 -2.05 4.38 -2.75
N THR A 67 -1.66 5.58 -3.18
CA THR A 67 -0.48 5.80 -4.01
C THR A 67 0.81 5.46 -3.25
N VAL A 68 0.91 5.85 -1.96
CA VAL A 68 2.06 5.52 -1.12
C VAL A 68 2.17 4.01 -0.89
N ILE A 69 1.06 3.35 -0.52
CA ILE A 69 1.04 1.90 -0.31
C ILE A 69 1.40 1.17 -1.60
N LEU A 70 0.84 1.59 -2.74
CA LEU A 70 1.14 1.02 -4.05
C LEU A 70 2.63 1.17 -4.39
N GLY A 71 3.21 2.36 -4.21
CA GLY A 71 4.62 2.61 -4.47
C GLY A 71 5.54 1.74 -3.64
N VAL A 72 5.29 1.61 -2.34
CA VAL A 72 6.09 0.75 -1.45
C VAL A 72 5.91 -0.74 -1.79
N SER A 73 4.69 -1.16 -2.12
CA SER A 73 4.42 -2.56 -2.48
C SER A 73 5.08 -2.96 -3.79
N LEU A 74 5.07 -2.08 -4.80
CA LEU A 74 5.79 -2.26 -6.06
C LEU A 74 7.30 -2.30 -5.84
N TYR A 75 7.84 -1.38 -5.03
CA TYR A 75 9.26 -1.39 -4.67
C TYR A 75 9.65 -2.69 -3.96
N THR A 76 8.83 -3.16 -3.03
CA THR A 76 9.03 -4.43 -2.32
C THR A 76 9.05 -5.60 -3.30
N LEU A 77 8.09 -5.67 -4.21
CA LEU A 77 8.02 -6.73 -5.23
C LEU A 77 9.21 -6.70 -6.18
N TYR A 78 9.74 -5.52 -6.52
CA TYR A 78 10.91 -5.39 -7.38
C TYR A 78 12.23 -5.76 -6.68
N LYS A 79 12.34 -5.48 -5.38
CA LYS A 79 13.57 -5.71 -4.60
C LYS A 79 13.71 -7.14 -4.06
N THR A 80 12.61 -7.88 -4.00
CA THR A 80 12.51 -9.24 -3.39
C THR A 80 12.43 -10.32 -4.45
#